data_AF-A0A829PXV0-F1
#
_entry.id   AF-A0A829PXV0-F1
#
_cell.length_a   1.000
_cell.length_b   1.000
_cell.length_c   1.000
_cell.angle_alpha   90.00
_cell.angle_beta   90.00
_cell.angle_gamma   90.00
#
_symmetry.space_group_name_H-M   'P 1'
#
loop_
_entity.id
_entity.type
_entity.pdbx_description
1 polymer ?
#
loop_
_entity_poly.entity_id
_entity_poly.type
_entity_poly.pdbx_seq_one_letter_code
_entity_poly.pdbx_strand_id
1 'polypeptide(L)' 'MNNLYRELAPITDEAWAEIENEAARTFKRHIAGRRVVDVSEPGGPPARP' A
#
# COMPACT_ATOMS: atom_id res chain seq x y z
N MET A 1 -0.54 -9.02 12.67
CA MET A 1 0.09 -7.72 12.94
C MET A 1 1.30 -7.57 12.03
N ASN A 2 1.29 -6.55 11.16
CA ASN A 2 2.44 -6.15 10.34
C ASN A 2 3.07 -4.86 10.94
N ASN A 3 4.10 -4.32 10.32
CA ASN A 3 4.78 -3.11 10.79
C ASN A 3 4.05 -1.79 10.47
N LEU A 4 2.78 -1.84 10.03
CA LEU A 4 2.00 -0.66 9.67
C LEU A 4 1.18 -0.10 10.85
N TYR A 5 0.98 -0.88 11.91
CA TYR A 5 0.29 -0.47 13.14
C TYR A 5 -1.06 0.22 12.91
N ARG A 6 -1.84 -0.23 11.92
CA ARG A 6 -3.08 0.43 11.49
C ARG A 6 -4.16 0.39 12.56
N GLU A 7 -4.17 -0.68 13.34
CA GLU A 7 -5.05 -0.92 14.48
C GLU A 7 -4.83 0.05 15.65
N LEU A 8 -3.67 0.73 15.70
CA LEU A 8 -3.40 1.76 16.72
C LEU A 8 -3.93 3.13 16.32
N ALA A 9 -4.26 3.33 15.04
CA ALA A 9 -4.79 4.59 14.55
C ALA A 9 -6.29 4.70 14.89
N PRO A 10 -6.77 5.85 15.38
CA PRO A 10 -8.19 6.08 15.63
C PRO A 10 -8.93 6.40 14.32
N ILE A 11 -8.99 5.42 13.41
CA ILE A 11 -9.56 5.52 12.06
C ILE A 11 -10.47 4.31 11.85
N THR A 12 -11.69 4.54 11.38
CA THR A 12 -12.65 3.44 11.12
C THR A 12 -12.26 2.63 9.89
N ASP A 13 -12.80 1.42 9.75
CA ASP A 13 -12.53 0.56 8.60
C ASP A 13 -12.99 1.21 7.28
N GLU A 14 -14.12 1.92 7.30
CA GLU A 14 -14.64 2.65 6.14
C GLU A 14 -13.68 3.79 5.73
N ALA A 15 -13.19 4.55 6.70
CA ALA A 15 -12.23 5.63 6.45
C ALA A 15 -10.90 5.09 5.92
N TRP A 16 -10.43 3.95 6.43
CA TRP A 16 -9.25 3.27 5.87
C TRP A 16 -9.47 2.84 4.42
N ALA A 17 -10.64 2.26 4.10
CA ALA A 17 -10.96 1.87 2.74
C ALA A 17 -10.99 3.06 1.77
N GLU A 18 -11.53 4.21 2.20
CA GLU A 18 -11.49 5.45 1.41
C GLU A 18 -10.06 5.93 1.17
N ILE A 19 -9.22 5.97 2.21
CA ILE A 19 -7.81 6.36 2.11
C ILE A 19 -7.05 5.44 1.14
N GLU A 20 -7.25 4.13 1.23
CA GLU A 20 -6.61 3.16 0.34
C GLU A 20 -7.03 3.31 -1.11
N ASN A 21 -8.34 3.49 -1.34
CA ASN A 21 -8.89 3.70 -2.67
C ASN A 21 -8.32 4.97 -3.32
N GLU A 22 -8.24 6.06 -2.55
CA GLU A 22 -7.66 7.32 -3.01
C GLU A 22 -6.17 7.17 -3.34
N ALA A 23 -5.41 6.59 -2.42
CA ALA A 23 -3.98 6.37 -2.59
C ALA A 23 -3.69 5.50 -3.82
N ALA A 24 -4.43 4.40 -3.99
CA ALA A 24 -4.28 3.51 -5.14
C ALA A 24 -4.64 4.20 -6.46
N ARG A 25 -5.74 4.96 -6.49
CA ARG A 25 -6.18 5.70 -7.69
C ARG A 25 -5.15 6.73 -8.10
N THR A 26 -4.69 7.53 -7.16
CA THR A 26 -3.71 8.60 -7.39
C THR A 26 -2.36 8.02 -7.80
N PHE A 27 -1.88 6.96 -7.15
CA PHE A 27 -0.62 6.31 -7.53
C PHE A 27 -0.70 5.75 -8.96
N LYS A 28 -1.75 5.00 -9.31
CA LYS A 28 -1.96 4.45 -10.66
C LYS A 28 -1.99 5.53 -11.73
N ARG A 29 -2.56 6.70 -11.44
CA ARG A 29 -2.65 7.81 -12.40
C ARG A 29 -1.27 8.38 -12.75
N HIS A 30 -0.36 8.45 -11.79
CA HIS A 30 0.91 9.16 -11.94
C HIS A 30 2.12 8.24 -12.21
N ILE A 31 2.04 6.95 -11.90
CA ILE A 31 3.17 6.03 -12.00
C ILE A 31 3.39 5.48 -13.43
N ALA A 32 3.90 6.32 -14.33
CA ALA A 32 4.11 5.93 -15.73
C ALA A 32 5.12 4.77 -15.90
N GLY A 33 6.18 4.73 -15.10
CA GLY A 33 7.27 3.73 -15.25
C GLY A 33 6.79 2.28 -15.16
N ARG A 34 5.86 1.97 -14.25
CA ARG A 34 5.30 0.62 -14.08
C ARG A 34 4.47 0.11 -15.27
N ARG A 35 4.20 0.96 -16.26
CA ARG A 35 3.47 0.58 -17.49
C ARG A 35 4.38 0.02 -18.58
N VAL A 36 5.70 0.20 -18.44
CA VAL A 36 6.67 -0.10 -19.52
C VAL A 36 7.83 -0.98 -19.05
N VAL A 37 7.90 -1.29 -17.76
CA VAL A 37 8.91 -2.19 -17.19
C VAL A 37 8.22 -3.38 -16.53
N ASP A 38 8.88 -4.53 -16.55
CA ASP A 38 8.47 -5.68 -15.76
C ASP A 38 8.67 -5.36 -14.27
N VAL A 39 7.62 -5.55 -13.48
CA VAL A 39 7.63 -5.32 -12.03
C VAL A 39 7.64 -6.68 -11.36
N SER A 40 8.73 -7.00 -10.66
CA SER A 40 8.81 -8.24 -9.88
C SER A 40 7.86 -8.20 -8.67
N GLU A 41 7.48 -9.39 -8.20
CA GLU A 41 6.68 -9.53 -6.99
C GLU A 41 7.40 -8.94 -5.75
N PRO A 42 6.64 -8.46 -4.73
CA PRO A 42 7.23 -7.99 -3.48
C PRO A 42 8.00 -9.11 -2.76
N GLY A 43 9.28 -8.87 -2.44
CA GLY A 43 10.12 -9.83 -1.71
C GLY A 43 9.78 -10.02 -0.22
N GLY A 44 8.72 -9.36 0.26
CA GLY A 44 8.33 -9.36 1.67
C GLY A 44 9.24 -8.52 2.57
N PRO A 45 8.86 -8.34 3.85
CA PRO A 45 9.75 -7.76 4.84
C PRO A 45 10.93 -8.70 5.13
N PRO A 46 12.09 -8.18 5.56
CA PRO A 46 13.22 -9.02 5.96
C PRO A 46 12.79 -9.99 7.06
N ALA A 47 13.29 -11.22 7.01
CA ALA A 47 13.08 -12.20 8.07
C ALA A 47 13.61 -11.60 9.38
N ARG A 48 12.75 -11.55 10.41
CA ARG A 48 13.20 -11.22 11.77
C ARG A 48 14.14 -12.35 12.21
N PRO A 49 15.35 -12.07 12.71
CA PRO A 49 16.26 -13.10 13.22
C PRO A 49 15.65 -13.86 14.40
#